data_AF-A0AAV4PMW4-F1
#
_entry.id   AF-A0AAV4PMW4-F1
#
_cell.length_a   1.000
_cell.length_b   1.000
_cell.length_c   1.000
_cell.angle_alpha   90.00
_cell.angle_beta   90.00
_cell.angle_gamma   90.00
#
_symmetry.space_group_name_H-M   'P 1'
#
loop_
_entity.id
_entity.type
_entity.pdbx_description
1 polymer ?
#
loop_
_entity_poly.entity_id
_entity_poly.type
_entity_poly.pdbx_seq_one_letter_code
_entity_poly.pdbx_strand_id
1 'polypeptide(L)'
;MLADVPDVLKPSQQANLNADIKTDEFGPNFKVILINDQVRELQTVIRDKNTNRSDFVFYADRLIRLVVEEGLNQLPYKRCSIITPTGTIT
;
A
#
# COMPACT_ATOMS: atom_id res chain seq x y z
N MET A 1 -5.85 40.70 18.33
CA MET A 1 -6.53 40.14 17.15
C MET A 1 -5.47 39.67 16.17
N LEU A 2 -5.06 38.41 16.29
CA LEU A 2 -4.38 37.63 15.25
C LEU A 2 -5.10 36.29 15.33
N ALA A 3 -5.93 36.00 14.34
CA ALA A 3 -6.71 34.77 14.29
C ALA A 3 -5.75 33.58 14.12
N ASP A 4 -5.92 32.57 14.95
CA ASP A 4 -5.29 31.26 14.80
C ASP A 4 -5.55 30.72 13.39
N VAL A 5 -4.49 30.62 12.60
CA VAL A 5 -4.49 29.84 11.36
C VAL A 5 -4.68 28.38 11.77
N PRO A 6 -5.68 27.66 11.24
CA PRO A 6 -5.85 26.25 11.59
C PRO A 6 -4.62 25.48 11.14
N ASP A 7 -3.99 24.84 12.12
CA ASP A 7 -2.78 24.02 12.02
C ASP A 7 -2.95 23.06 10.83
N VAL A 8 -2.14 23.25 9.80
CA VAL A 8 -2.09 22.39 8.62
C VAL A 8 -1.80 20.97 9.13
N LEU A 9 -2.71 20.03 8.85
CA LEU A 9 -2.55 18.61 9.19
C LEU A 9 -1.11 18.17 8.91
N LYS A 10 -0.38 17.83 9.97
CA LYS A 10 0.97 17.28 9.88
C LYS A 10 0.90 15.96 9.09
N PRO A 11 1.76 15.71 8.08
CA PRO A 11 1.78 14.44 7.34
C PRO A 11 2.27 13.23 8.16
N SER A 12 2.46 13.40 9.47
CA SER A 12 3.09 12.41 10.34
C SER A 12 2.05 11.62 11.12
N GLN A 13 1.23 10.83 10.42
CA GLN A 13 0.42 9.74 10.99
C GLN A 13 -0.22 8.91 9.88
N GLN A 14 0.59 8.39 8.95
CA GLN A 14 0.20 7.12 8.32
C GLN A 14 0.31 6.06 9.43
N ALA A 15 -0.74 5.96 10.24
CA ALA A 15 -0.86 4.91 11.24
C ALA A 15 -0.70 3.59 10.49
N ASN A 16 0.28 2.79 10.90
CA ASN A 16 0.48 1.46 10.36
C ASN A 16 -0.70 0.60 10.85
N LEU A 17 -1.81 0.63 10.11
CA LEU A 17 -3.11 0.02 10.48
C LEU A 17 -3.05 -1.52 10.50
N ASN A 18 -1.90 -2.10 10.13
CA ASN A 18 -1.58 -3.51 10.30
C ASN A 18 -1.53 -3.95 11.78
N ALA A 19 -1.45 -3.01 12.73
CA ALA A 19 -1.25 -3.30 14.16
C ALA A 19 -2.36 -4.16 14.79
N ASP A 20 -3.55 -4.27 14.19
CA ASP A 20 -4.66 -5.06 14.71
C ASP A 20 -4.79 -6.46 14.07
N ILE A 21 -3.95 -6.78 13.08
CA ILE A 21 -3.95 -8.11 12.46
C ILE A 21 -3.06 -9.02 13.30
N LYS A 22 -3.68 -9.98 13.99
CA LYS A 22 -2.98 -11.05 14.70
C LYS A 22 -2.25 -11.96 13.71
N THR A 23 -1.05 -11.57 13.30
CA THR A 23 -0.21 -12.37 12.39
C THR A 23 0.28 -13.67 13.02
N ASP A 24 0.29 -13.74 14.35
CA ASP A 24 0.83 -14.86 15.13
C ASP A 24 0.05 -16.17 14.92
N GLU A 25 -1.22 -16.11 14.52
CA GLU A 25 -2.05 -17.29 14.26
C GLU A 25 -1.78 -17.95 12.90
N PHE A 26 -1.13 -17.25 11.97
CA PHE A 26 -0.97 -17.70 10.58
C PHE A 26 0.42 -18.29 10.25
N GLY A 27 1.34 -18.29 11.23
CA GLY A 27 2.69 -18.85 11.10
C GLY A 27 3.74 -17.88 10.54
N PRO A 28 5.03 -18.28 10.55
CA PRO A 28 6.16 -17.36 10.30
C PRO A 28 6.29 -16.86 8.86
N ASN A 29 5.66 -17.55 7.90
CA ASN A 29 5.70 -17.18 6.48
C ASN A 29 4.51 -16.31 6.05
N PHE A 30 3.58 -16.02 6.96
CA PHE A 30 2.46 -15.15 6.66
C PHE A 30 2.91 -13.69 6.73
N LYS A 31 2.71 -12.97 5.62
CA LYS A 31 3.06 -11.56 5.52
C LYS A 31 1.87 -10.76 5.01
N VAL A 32 1.58 -9.68 5.73
CA VAL A 32 0.49 -8.77 5.41
C VAL A 32 1.05 -7.59 4.63
N ILE A 33 0.43 -7.27 3.49
CA ILE A 33 0.74 -6.05 2.75
C ILE A 33 0.31 -4.81 3.55
N LEU A 34 0.99 -3.69 3.37
CA LEU A 34 0.64 -2.46 4.07
C LEU A 34 -0.79 -2.00 3.73
N ILE A 35 -1.67 -1.93 4.75
CA ILE A 35 -3.05 -1.47 4.58
C ILE A 35 -3.09 0.06 4.69
N ASN A 36 -2.97 0.72 3.53
CA ASN A 36 -3.22 2.15 3.38
C ASN A 36 -4.71 2.42 3.09
N ASP A 37 -5.13 3.68 3.22
CA ASP A 37 -6.51 4.11 2.90
C ASP A 37 -6.90 3.75 1.45
N GLN A 38 -5.94 3.82 0.53
CA GLN A 38 -6.11 3.38 -0.86
C GLN A 38 -6.47 1.90 -0.96
N VAL A 39 -5.76 1.01 -0.26
CA VAL A 39 -6.06 -0.43 -0.28
C VAL A 39 -7.44 -0.70 0.31
N ARG A 40 -7.83 0.07 1.32
CA ARG A 40 -9.13 -0.03 1.97
C ARG A 40 -10.27 0.42 1.05
N GLU A 41 -10.07 1.48 0.29
CA GLU A 41 -10.99 1.93 -0.76
C GLU A 41 -11.18 0.83 -1.81
N LEU A 42 -10.08 0.27 -2.34
CA LEU A 42 -10.12 -0.85 -3.28
C LEU A 42 -10.91 -2.03 -2.70
N GLN A 43 -10.61 -2.41 -1.46
CA GLN A 43 -11.29 -3.49 -0.75
C GLN A 43 -12.78 -3.19 -0.52
N THR A 44 -13.15 -1.94 -0.29
CA THR A 44 -14.54 -1.53 -0.09
C THR A 44 -15.33 -1.72 -1.38
N VAL A 45 -14.78 -1.25 -2.51
CA VAL A 45 -15.45 -1.38 -3.82
C VAL A 45 -15.59 -2.84 -4.24
N ILE A 46 -14.55 -3.67 -4.09
CA ILE A 46 -14.66 -5.11 -4.46
C ILE A 46 -15.59 -5.91 -3.53
N ARG A 47 -15.84 -5.43 -2.30
CA ARG A 47 -16.73 -6.08 -1.32
C ARG A 47 -18.18 -5.57 -1.39
N ASP A 48 -18.43 -4.44 -2.04
CA ASP A 48 -19.79 -3.95 -2.25
C ASP A 48 -20.53 -4.83 -3.27
N LYS A 49 -21.67 -5.37 -2.85
CA LYS A 49 -22.55 -6.23 -3.66
C LYS A 49 -23.15 -5.51 -4.87
N ASN A 50 -23.21 -4.17 -4.82
CA ASN A 50 -23.80 -3.35 -5.88
C ASN A 50 -22.78 -2.91 -6.93
N THR A 51 -21.50 -3.28 -6.77
CA THR A 51 -20.43 -2.89 -7.69
C THR A 51 -20.64 -3.52 -9.07
N ASN A 52 -20.55 -2.70 -10.11
CA ASN A 52 -20.63 -3.17 -11.49
C ASN A 52 -19.47 -4.10 -11.83
N ARG A 53 -19.70 -5.06 -12.73
CA ARG A 53 -18.67 -6.03 -13.14
C ARG A 53 -17.40 -5.35 -13.68
N SER A 54 -17.53 -4.28 -14.47
CA SER A 54 -16.39 -3.53 -15.00
C SER A 54 -15.51 -2.96 -13.89
N ASP A 55 -16.16 -2.37 -12.88
CA ASP A 55 -15.50 -1.71 -11.78
C ASP A 55 -14.85 -2.76 -10.87
N PHE A 56 -15.55 -3.87 -10.59
CA PHE A 56 -14.98 -5.00 -9.86
C PHE A 56 -13.68 -5.49 -10.51
N VAL A 57 -13.68 -5.74 -11.82
CA VAL A 57 -12.47 -6.20 -12.53
C VAL A 57 -11.36 -5.15 -12.46
N PHE A 58 -11.69 -3.88 -12.69
CA PHE A 58 -10.72 -2.79 -12.64
C PHE A 58 -10.05 -2.63 -11.27
N TYR A 59 -10.84 -2.63 -10.19
CA TYR A 59 -10.32 -2.48 -8.83
C TYR A 59 -9.63 -3.74 -8.33
N ALA A 60 -10.11 -4.94 -8.71
CA ALA A 60 -9.45 -6.20 -8.39
C ALA A 60 -8.07 -6.29 -9.06
N ASP A 61 -7.94 -5.95 -10.34
CA ASP A 61 -6.66 -5.92 -11.04
C ASP A 61 -5.67 -4.96 -10.39
N ARG A 62 -6.16 -3.79 -9.92
CA ARG A 62 -5.33 -2.83 -9.17
C ARG A 62 -4.86 -3.40 -7.84
N LEU A 63 -5.71 -4.09 -7.10
CA LEU A 63 -5.33 -4.73 -5.84
C LEU A 63 -4.35 -5.89 -6.07
N ILE A 64 -4.56 -6.72 -7.09
CA ILE A 64 -3.68 -7.84 -7.45
C ILE A 64 -2.28 -7.33 -7.77
N ARG A 65 -2.14 -6.24 -8.53
CA ARG A 65 -0.83 -5.64 -8.84
C ARG A 65 -0.05 -5.26 -7.58
N LEU A 66 -0.72 -4.63 -6.61
CA LEU A 66 -0.10 -4.27 -5.33
C LEU A 66 0.37 -5.49 -4.55
N VAL A 67 -0.46 -6.54 -4.50
CA VAL A 67 -0.11 -7.80 -3.82
C VAL A 67 1.08 -8.49 -4.50
N VAL A 68 1.09 -8.53 -5.82
CA VAL A 68 2.18 -9.15 -6.59
C VAL A 68 3.49 -8.38 -6.40
N GLU A 69 3.46 -7.05 -6.43
CA GLU A 69 4.65 -6.21 -6.20
C GLU A 69 5.25 -6.46 -4.81
N GLU A 70 4.41 -6.47 -3.76
CA GLU A 70 4.86 -6.78 -2.40
C GLU A 70 5.37 -8.22 -2.25
N GLY A 71 4.81 -9.16 -3.02
CA GLY A 71 5.30 -10.54 -3.11
C GLY A 71 6.66 -10.64 -3.80
N LEU A 72 6.86 -9.91 -4.90
CA LEU A 72 8.14 -9.83 -5.61
C LEU A 72 9.22 -9.17 -4.75
N ASN A 73 8.85 -8.20 -3.91
CA ASN A 73 9.74 -7.58 -2.92
C ASN A 73 10.27 -8.56 -1.87
N GLN A 74 9.68 -9.76 -1.72
CA GLN A 74 10.20 -10.81 -0.83
C GLN A 74 11.27 -11.69 -1.51
N LEU A 75 11.44 -11.59 -2.82
CA LEU A 75 12.42 -12.39 -3.54
C LEU A 75 13.85 -11.89 -3.27
N PRO A 76 14.85 -12.78 -3.22
CA PRO A 76 16.24 -12.37 -3.07
C PRO A 76 16.68 -11.49 -4.25
N TYR A 77 17.15 -10.28 -3.98
CA TYR A 77 17.70 -9.37 -4.99
C TYR A 77 19.17 -9.03 -4.69
N LYS A 78 19.90 -8.68 -5.75
CA LYS A 78 21.30 -8.23 -5.67
C LYS A 78 21.36 -6.73 -5.91
N ARG A 79 22.21 -6.03 -5.14
CA ARG A 79 22.48 -4.61 -5.42
C ARG A 79 23.21 -4.48 -6.75
N CYS A 80 22.70 -3.63 -7.62
CA CYS A 80 23.33 -3.23 -8.87
C CYS A 80 23.39 -1.71 -8.85
N SER A 81 24.56 -1.14 -9.10
CA SER A 81 24.70 0.30 -9.26
C SER A 81 24.65 0.64 -10.73
N ILE A 82 23.82 1.62 -11.08
CA ILE A 82 23.64 2.06 -12.47
C ILE A 82 24.07 3.51 -12.62
N ILE A 83 24.64 3.83 -13.78
CA ILE A 83 24.94 5.21 -14.15
C ILE A 83 23.70 5.76 -14.82
N THR A 84 23.04 6.71 -14.17
CA THR A 84 21.92 7.43 -14.78
C THR A 84 22.43 8.34 -15.92
N PRO A 85 21.62 8.66 -16.94
CA PRO A 85 22.04 9.55 -18.04
C PRO A 85 22.50 10.95 -17.60
N THR A 86 22.12 11.37 -16.39
CA THR A 86 22.59 12.60 -15.73
C THR A 86 23.97 12.46 -15.08
N GLY A 87 24.66 11.32 -15.25
CA GLY A 87 26.02 11.09 -14.75
C GLY A 87 26.10 10.81 -13.25
N THR A 88 24.96 10.65 -12.57
CA THR A 88 24.92 10.32 -11.14
C THR A 88 24.85 8.80 -10.96
N ILE A 89 25.78 8.26 -10.18
CA ILE A 89 25.80 6.84 -9.78
C ILE A 89 24.89 6.71 -8.55
N THR A 90 23.93 5.79 -8.60
CA THR A 90 23.06 5.41 -7.46
C THR A 90 23.08 3.90 -7.26
#